data_AF-A0A9D7EFK8-F1
#
_entry.id   AF-A0A9D7EFK8-F1
#
_cell.length_a   1.000
_cell.length_b   1.000
_cell.length_c   1.000
_cell.angle_alpha   90.00
_cell.angle_beta   90.00
_cell.angle_gamma   90.00
#
_symmetry.space_group_name_H-M   'P 1'
#
loop_
_entity.id
_entity.type
_entity.pdbx_description
1 polymer ?
#
loop_
_entity_poly.entity_id
_entity_poly.type
_entity_poly.pdbx_seq_one_letter_code
_entity_poly.pdbx_strand_id
1 'polypeptide(L)' 'MTASRISAICLLLVAANAVIGCASMGVKVWERDILAKPQMQMDAQAIDRSMDDHIYFSKEASSGGRGFGGGGCGCN' A
#
# COMPACT_ATOMS: atom_id res chain seq x y z
N MET A 1 19.32 -35.42 -29.27
CA MET A 1 18.49 -34.18 -29.38
C MET A 1 17.43 -34.07 -28.28
N THR A 2 16.87 -35.17 -27.77
CA THR A 2 15.89 -35.18 -26.67
C THR A 2 16.50 -34.79 -25.31
N ALA A 3 17.69 -35.31 -24.97
CA ALA A 3 18.38 -35.00 -23.71
C ALA A 3 18.75 -33.51 -23.53
N SER A 4 19.16 -32.84 -24.61
CA SER A 4 19.46 -31.40 -24.58
C SER A 4 18.21 -30.54 -24.36
N ARG A 5 17.05 -30.95 -24.91
CA ARG A 5 15.77 -30.29 -24.65
C ARG A 5 15.28 -30.51 -23.22
N ILE A 6 15.47 -31.71 -22.67
CA ILE A 6 15.16 -32.00 -21.27
C ILE A 6 16.01 -31.14 -20.33
N SER A 7 17.31 -31.00 -20.60
CA SER A 7 18.21 -30.14 -19.82
C SER A 7 17.79 -28.67 -19.85
N ALA A 8 17.37 -28.16 -21.01
CA ALA A 8 16.90 -26.79 -21.15
C ALA A 8 15.58 -26.54 -20.37
N ILE A 9 14.66 -27.51 -20.41
CA ILE A 9 13.40 -27.44 -19.65
C ILE A 9 13.68 -27.43 -18.14
N CYS A 10 14.58 -28.29 -17.65
CA CYS A 10 14.97 -28.29 -16.24
C CYS A 10 15.58 -26.96 -15.81
N LEU A 11 16.45 -26.36 -16.65
CA LEU A 11 17.05 -25.06 -16.36
C LEU A 11 15.99 -23.94 -16.27
N LEU A 12 15.02 -23.95 -17.17
CA LEU A 12 13.89 -23.02 -17.20
C LEU A 12 13.01 -23.13 -15.94
N LEU A 13 12.74 -24.36 -15.49
CA LEU A 13 11.96 -24.61 -14.27
C LEU A 13 12.68 -24.11 -13.02
N VAL A 14 13.99 -24.34 -12.91
CA VAL A 14 14.81 -23.83 -11.80
C VAL A 14 14.83 -22.29 -11.80
N ALA A 15 15.02 -21.67 -12.97
CA ALA A 15 15.00 -20.21 -13.10
C ALA A 15 13.64 -19.60 -12.72
N ALA A 16 12.53 -20.25 -13.09
CA ALA A 16 11.19 -19.78 -12.74
C ALA A 16 10.94 -19.77 -11.22
N ASN A 17 11.48 -20.75 -10.49
CA ASN A 17 11.33 -20.81 -9.03
C ASN A 17 12.16 -19.74 -8.30
N ALA A 18 13.23 -19.23 -8.90
CA ALA A 18 14.06 -18.18 -8.31
C ALA A 18 13.36 -16.82 -8.19
N VAL A 19 12.25 -16.59 -8.90
CA VAL A 19 11.52 -15.30 -8.92
C VAL A 19 10.36 -15.25 -7.91
N ILE A 20 10.03 -16.37 -7.24
CA ILE A 20 8.85 -16.46 -6.34
C ILE A 20 9.02 -15.60 -5.07
N GLY A 21 10.26 -15.24 -4.71
CA GLY A 21 10.54 -14.33 -3.59
C GLY A 21 9.90 -14.77 -2.27
N CYS A 22 9.54 -13.81 -1.42
CA CYS A 22 8.87 -14.06 -0.13
C CYS A 22 7.33 -14.09 -0.25
N ALA A 23 6.77 -14.32 -1.43
CA ALA A 23 5.32 -14.27 -1.65
C ALA A 23 4.55 -15.29 -0.78
N SER A 24 5.19 -16.37 -0.35
CA SER A 24 4.63 -17.38 0.55
C SER A 24 4.77 -17.05 2.05
N MET A 25 5.57 -16.04 2.42
CA MET A 25 5.82 -15.64 3.81
C MET A 25 4.81 -14.61 4.35
N GLY A 26 3.72 -14.39 3.63
CA GLY A 26 2.71 -13.39 3.99
C GLY A 26 1.70 -13.86 5.03
N VAL A 27 1.06 -12.87 5.65
CA VAL A 27 -0.11 -13.02 6.53
C VAL A 27 -1.29 -13.59 5.73
N LYS A 28 -2.01 -14.56 6.30
CA LYS A 28 -3.20 -15.13 5.65
C LYS A 28 -4.26 -14.05 5.47
N VAL A 29 -5.08 -14.15 4.42
CA VAL A 29 -6.08 -13.12 4.08
C VAL A 29 -7.00 -12.78 5.27
N TRP A 30 -7.40 -13.79 6.04
CA TRP A 30 -8.28 -13.66 7.21
C TRP A 30 -7.57 -13.15 8.48
N GLU A 31 -6.24 -13.19 8.54
CA GLU A 31 -5.47 -12.68 9.69
C GLU A 31 -5.29 -11.16 9.62
N ARG A 32 -5.58 -10.54 8.47
CA ARG A 32 -5.39 -9.10 8.27
C ARG A 32 -6.24 -8.25 9.21
N ASP A 33 -7.46 -8.67 9.50
CA ASP A 33 -8.36 -7.97 10.42
C ASP A 33 -7.85 -8.01 11.87
N ILE A 34 -7.28 -9.14 12.27
CA ILE A 34 -6.78 -9.36 13.64
C ILE A 34 -5.44 -8.66 13.87
N LEU A 35 -4.59 -8.58 12.82
CA LEU A 35 -3.27 -7.96 12.90
C LEU A 35 -3.28 -6.45 12.64
N ALA A 36 -4.34 -5.93 12.02
CA ALA A 36 -4.51 -4.49 11.80
C ALA A 36 -4.86 -3.79 13.11
N LYS A 37 -3.87 -3.15 13.74
CA LYS A 37 -4.10 -2.38 14.98
C LYS A 37 -4.68 -1.00 14.66
N PRO A 38 -5.51 -0.41 15.54
CA PRO A 38 -6.04 0.95 15.35
C PRO A 38 -4.97 2.03 15.14
N GLN A 39 -3.78 1.85 15.71
CA GLN A 39 -2.67 2.80 15.57
C GLN A 39 -1.99 2.76 14.19
N MET A 40 -2.27 1.75 13.37
CA MET A 40 -1.74 1.62 12.00
C MET A 40 -2.61 2.35 10.97
N GLN A 41 -3.70 3.00 11.41
CA GLN A 41 -4.53 3.83 10.53
C GLN A 41 -3.75 5.05 10.07
N MET A 42 -3.99 5.49 8.83
CA MET A 42 -3.28 6.63 8.21
C MET A 42 -3.40 7.91 9.05
N ASP A 43 -4.56 8.11 9.69
CA ASP A 43 -4.85 9.26 10.56
C ASP A 43 -5.09 8.80 12.00
N ALA A 44 -4.28 7.87 12.51
CA ALA A 44 -4.47 7.33 13.85
C ALA A 44 -4.44 8.40 14.95
N GLN A 45 -3.71 9.49 14.75
CA GLN A 45 -3.58 10.60 15.69
C GLN A 45 -4.26 11.85 15.13
N ALA A 46 -5.31 12.32 15.83
CA ALA A 46 -6.08 13.48 15.39
C ALA A 46 -5.26 14.78 15.36
N ILE A 47 -4.28 14.92 16.26
CA ILE A 47 -3.43 16.11 16.36
C ILE A 47 -2.51 16.21 15.13
N ASP A 48 -1.84 15.11 14.78
CA ASP A 48 -0.95 15.06 13.61
C ASP A 48 -1.74 15.35 12.33
N ARG A 49 -2.92 14.75 12.19
CA ARG A 49 -3.84 15.03 11.08
C ARG A 49 -4.20 16.51 11.01
N SER A 50 -4.61 17.11 12.13
CA SER A 50 -4.99 18.53 12.18
C SER A 50 -3.81 19.43 11.81
N MET A 51 -2.62 19.15 12.31
CA MET A 51 -1.41 19.92 11.99
C MET A 51 -1.07 19.85 10.50
N ASP A 52 -1.12 18.65 9.91
CA ASP A 52 -0.90 18.50 8.48
C ASP A 52 -1.95 19.26 7.67
N ASP A 53 -3.22 19.20 8.05
CA ASP A 53 -4.29 19.98 7.39
C ASP A 53 -3.99 21.49 7.46
N HIS A 54 -3.58 22.00 8.62
CA HIS A 54 -3.19 23.40 8.78
C HIS A 54 -2.02 23.79 7.85
N ILE A 55 -1.02 22.93 7.72
CA ILE A 55 0.13 23.17 6.84
C ILE A 55 -0.30 23.16 5.38
N TYR A 56 -1.08 22.17 4.95
CA TYR A 56 -1.56 22.06 3.56
C TYR A 56 -2.44 23.25 3.17
N PHE A 57 -3.40 23.63 4.01
CA PHE A 57 -4.23 24.81 3.76
C PHE A 57 -3.42 26.10 3.69
N SER A 58 -2.43 26.26 4.58
CA SER A 58 -1.59 27.45 4.59
C SER A 58 -0.69 27.56 3.36
N LYS A 59 -0.21 26.42 2.83
CA LYS A 59 0.72 26.39 1.70
C LYS A 59 0.03 26.41 0.35
N GLU A 60 -1.12 25.76 0.24
CA GLU A 60 -1.80 25.57 -1.06
C GLU A 60 -2.97 26.52 -1.26
N ALA A 61 -3.30 27.36 -0.26
CA ALA A 61 -4.52 28.18 -0.24
C ALA A 61 -5.79 27.38 -0.58
N SER A 62 -5.77 26.06 -0.35
CA SER A 62 -6.88 25.18 -0.63
C SER A 62 -7.91 25.34 0.47
N SER A 63 -9.18 25.52 0.09
CA SER A 63 -10.31 25.50 1.01
C SER A 63 -11.13 24.23 0.70
N GLY A 64 -11.28 23.31 1.66
CA GLY A 64 -12.11 22.11 1.47
C GLY A 64 -11.57 20.76 1.97
N GLY A 65 -10.38 20.69 2.57
CA GLY A 65 -9.83 19.46 3.15
C GLY A 65 -9.30 18.43 2.15
N ARG A 66 -8.65 17.38 2.66
CA ARG A 66 -7.98 16.31 1.87
C ARG A 66 -8.92 15.24 1.29
N GLY A 67 -10.19 15.57 0.99
CA GLY A 67 -11.21 14.61 0.55
C GLY A 67 -11.56 14.70 -0.94
N PHE A 68 -11.74 13.54 -1.61
CA PHE A 68 -12.32 13.44 -2.96
C PHE A 68 -13.87 13.58 -2.88
N GLY A 69 -14.36 14.78 -2.60
CA GLY A 69 -15.80 15.01 -2.46
C GLY A 69 -16.16 16.44 -2.08
N GLY A 70 -16.11 17.36 -3.05
CA GLY A 70 -17.03 18.49 -3.20
C GLY A 70 -17.23 19.49 -2.05
N GLY A 71 -16.67 20.69 -2.24
CA GLY A 71 -17.47 21.92 -2.28
C GLY A 71 -18.14 22.39 -0.98
N GLY A 72 -17.36 22.99 -0.09
CA GLY A 72 -17.88 24.03 0.81
C GLY A 72 -17.40 25.38 0.30
N CYS A 73 -18.33 26.30 -0.02
CA CYS A 73 -18.00 27.71 -0.20
C CYS A 73 -17.24 28.16 1.04
N GLY A 74 -15.92 28.37 0.90
CA GLY A 74 -14.99 28.65 1.99
C GLY A 74 -15.18 30.02 2.62
N CYS A 75 -16.37 30.27 3.18
CA CYS A 75 -16.67 31.42 4.02
C CYS A 75 -17.18 30.88 5.36
N ASN A 76 -16.44 31.17 6.43
CA ASN A 76 -17.09 31.46 7.70
C ASN A 76 -17.68 32.87 7.60
#